data_AF-A0A352Q461-F1
#
_entry.id   AF-A0A352Q461-F1
#
_cell.length_a   1.000
_cell.length_b   1.000
_cell.length_c   1.000
_cell.angle_alpha   90.00
_cell.angle_beta   90.00
_cell.angle_gamma   90.00
#
_symmetry.space_group_name_H-M   'P 1'
#
loop_
_entity.id
_entity.type
_entity.pdbx_description
1 polymer ?
#
loop_
_entity_poly.entity_id
_entity_poly.type
_entity_poly.pdbx_seq_one_letter_code
_entity_poly.pdbx_strand_id
1 'polypeptide(L)' 'EESDSLPALIEKVKARDERDRKREVSPLRPAEDAIVIDTTGLTVQAVLAKVRQHVDLRLGH' A
#
# COMPACT_ATOMS: atom_id res chain seq x y z
N GLU A 1 -21.72 12.54 -15.74
CA GLU A 1 -20.64 12.23 -14.79
C GLU A 1 -20.72 10.75 -14.46
N GLU A 2 -19.64 10.02 -14.68
CA GLU A 2 -19.62 8.57 -14.52
C GLU A 2 -19.58 8.24 -13.02
N SER A 3 -20.76 8.02 -12.42
CA SER A 3 -20.88 7.53 -11.05
C SER A 3 -20.70 6.02 -11.09
N ASP A 4 -19.46 5.56 -10.90
CA ASP A 4 -19.19 4.15 -10.63
C ASP A 4 -19.82 3.75 -9.29
N SER A 5 -20.63 2.69 -9.28
CA SER A 5 -21.17 2.13 -8.04
C SER A 5 -20.05 1.62 -7.14
N LEU A 6 -20.26 1.59 -5.82
CA LEU A 6 -19.27 1.05 -4.88
C LEU A 6 -18.78 -0.38 -5.26
N PRO A 7 -19.66 -1.32 -5.68
CA PRO A 7 -19.20 -2.61 -6.19
C PRO A 7 -18.32 -2.50 -7.43
N ALA A 8 -18.67 -1.63 -8.39
CA ALA A 8 -17.88 -1.44 -9.60
C ALA A 8 -16.48 -0.87 -9.29
N LEU A 9 -16.40 0.08 -8.35
CA LEU A 9 -15.13 0.65 -7.89
C LEU A 9 -14.23 -0.41 -7.24
N ILE A 10 -14.80 -1.27 -6.39
CA ILE A 10 -14.06 -2.36 -5.74
C ILE A 10 -13.46 -3.32 -6.78
N GLU A 11 -14.25 -3.72 -7.78
CA GLU A 11 -13.77 -4.62 -8.84
C GLU A 11 -12.68 -3.97 -9.71
N LYS A 12 -12.81 -2.67 -10.01
CA LYS A 12 -11.77 -1.90 -10.71
C LYS A 12 -10.44 -1.89 -9.93
N VAL A 13 -10.50 -1.68 -8.61
CA VAL A 13 -9.30 -1.69 -7.75
C VAL A 13 -8.66 -3.09 -7.73
N LYS A 14 -9.44 -4.15 -7.53
CA LYS A 14 -8.93 -5.54 -7.56
C LYS A 14 -8.27 -5.90 -8.89
N ALA A 15 -8.91 -5.56 -10.01
CA ALA A 15 -8.40 -5.85 -11.34
C ALA A 15 -7.09 -5.09 -11.64
N ARG A 16 -6.93 -3.88 -11.09
CA ARG A 16 -5.67 -3.13 -11.17
C ARG A 16 -4.58 -3.82 -10.33
N ASP A 17 -4.88 -4.11 -9.07
CA ASP A 17 -3.90 -4.70 -8.16
C ASP A 17 -3.39 -6.06 -8.66
N GLU A 18 -4.27 -6.89 -9.24
CA GLU A 18 -3.92 -8.18 -9.84
C GLU A 18 -2.96 -8.02 -11.03
N ARG A 19 -3.27 -7.06 -11.91
CA ARG A 19 -2.44 -6.74 -13.07
C ARG A 19 -1.05 -6.22 -12.65
N ASP A 20 -1.02 -5.33 -11.66
CA ASP A 20 0.22 -4.74 -11.16
C ASP A 20 1.11 -5.78 -10.48
N ARG A 21 0.52 -6.77 -9.79
CA ARG A 21 1.26 -7.91 -9.21
C ARG A 21 1.84 -8.86 -10.26
N LYS A 22 1.14 -9.04 -11.38
CA LYS A 22 1.51 -10.01 -12.44
C LYS A 22 2.36 -9.43 -13.57
N ARG A 23 2.59 -8.11 -13.64
CA ARG A 23 3.37 -7.55 -14.76
C ARG A 23 4.81 -8.05 -14.74
N GLU A 24 5.36 -8.34 -15.92
CA GLU A 24 6.71 -8.90 -16.07
C GLU A 24 7.81 -7.92 -15.63
N VAL A 25 7.61 -6.61 -15.89
CA VAL A 25 8.58 -5.55 -15.57
C VAL A 25 8.10 -4.77 -14.34
N SER A 26 8.94 -4.66 -13.31
CA SER A 26 8.62 -3.98 -12.04
C SER A 26 7.33 -4.43 -11.35
N PRO A 27 7.09 -5.75 -11.13
CA PRO A 27 5.88 -6.24 -10.46
C PRO A 27 5.68 -5.58 -9.10
N LEU A 28 4.41 -5.38 -8.71
CA LEU A 28 4.04 -4.90 -7.38
C LEU A 28 4.33 -5.98 -6.33
N ARG A 29 5.54 -5.97 -5.79
CA ARG A 29 5.99 -6.84 -4.70
C ARG A 29 6.87 -6.07 -3.73
N PRO A 30 6.78 -6.32 -2.42
CA PRO A 30 7.73 -5.77 -1.45
C PRO A 30 9.16 -6.22 -1.79
N ALA A 31 10.14 -5.38 -1.45
CA ALA A 31 11.55 -5.79 -1.42
C ALA A 31 11.79 -6.80 -0.29
N GLU A 32 12.90 -7.53 -0.35
CA GLU A 32 13.24 -8.56 0.66
C GLU A 32 13.41 -7.98 2.07
N ASP A 33 13.91 -6.75 2.17
CA ASP A 33 14.11 -6.03 3.43
C ASP A 33 12.99 -5.03 3.74
N ALA A 34 11.90 -5.04 2.96
CA ALA A 34 10.80 -4.10 3.13
C ALA A 34 10.05 -4.34 4.44
N ILE A 35 9.70 -3.25 5.12
CA ILE A 35 8.80 -3.30 6.28
C ILE A 35 7.39 -3.08 5.77
N VAL A 36 6.52 -4.09 5.93
CA VAL A 36 5.11 -4.00 5.54
C VAL A 36 4.33 -3.32 6.65
N ILE A 37 3.68 -2.21 6.33
CA ILE A 37 2.81 -1.48 7.24
C ILE A 37 1.38 -1.57 6.71
N ASP A 38 0.55 -2.37 7.38
CA ASP A 38 -0.90 -2.38 7.13
C ASP A 38 -1.52 -1.12 7.75
N THR A 39 -2.16 -0.31 6.90
CA THR A 39 -2.79 0.95 7.28
C THR A 39 -4.30 0.84 7.43
N THR A 40 -4.87 -0.37 7.32
CA THR A 40 -6.31 -0.60 7.46
C THR A 40 -6.81 -0.05 8.80
N GLY A 41 -7.76 0.90 8.74
CA GLY A 41 -8.33 1.54 9.93
C GLY A 41 -7.42 2.53 10.66
N LEU A 42 -6.22 2.84 10.13
CA LEU A 42 -5.33 3.82 10.74
C LEU A 42 -5.59 5.24 10.21
N THR A 43 -5.40 6.23 11.08
CA THR A 43 -5.35 7.63 10.66
C THR A 43 -4.02 7.92 9.96
N VAL A 44 -4.00 8.94 9.12
CA VAL A 44 -2.77 9.40 8.45
C VAL A 44 -1.65 9.70 9.45
N GLN A 45 -1.98 10.30 10.60
CA GLN A 45 -1.00 10.60 11.65
C GLN A 45 -0.43 9.33 12.30
N ALA A 46 -1.25 8.30 12.52
CA ALA A 46 -0.79 7.02 13.05
C ALA A 46 0.15 6.30 12.06
N VAL A 47 -0.14 6.37 10.76
CA VAL A 47 0.75 5.82 9.72
C VAL A 47 2.09 6.55 9.72
N LEU A 48 2.07 7.90 9.76
CA LEU A 48 3.29 8.71 9.78
C LEU A 48 4.17 8.40 11.00
N ALA A 49 3.56 8.25 12.18
CA ALA A 49 4.28 7.89 13.40
C ALA A 49 4.95 6.51 13.28
N LYS A 50 4.25 5.50 12.73
CA LYS A 50 4.81 4.17 12.48
C LYS A 50 6.00 4.21 11.51
N VAL A 51 5.86 4.92 10.40
CA VAL A 51 6.95 5.08 9.43
C VAL A 51 8.16 5.74 10.09
N ARG A 52 7.97 6.83 10.83
CA ARG A 52 9.05 7.54 11.52
C ARG A 52 9.78 6.66 12.53
N GLN A 53 9.05 5.89 13.32
CA GLN A 53 9.64 4.94 14.27
C GLN A 53 10.59 3.95 13.58
N HIS A 54 10.19 3.39 12.43
CA HIS A 54 11.05 2.47 11.68
C HIS A 54 12.29 3.15 11.11
N VAL A 55 12.18 4.42 10.69
CA VAL A 55 13.32 5.22 10.23
C VAL A 55 14.30 5.48 11.37
N ASP A 56 13.82 5.93 12.52
CA ASP A 56 14.65 6.24 13.69
C ASP A 56 15.42 4.98 14.16
N LEU A 57 14.74 3.83 14.23
CA LEU A 57 15.35 2.55 14.56
C LEU A 57 16.45 2.12 13.57
N ARG A 58 16.27 2.39 12.26
CA ARG A 58 17.28 2.03 11.25
C ARG A 58 18.47 2.99 11.24
N LEU A 59 18.26 4.26 11.60
CA LEU A 59 19.32 5.27 11.66
C LEU A 59 20.06 5.30 13.01
N GLY A 60 19.56 4.60 14.02
CA GLY A 60 20.17 4.52 15.34
C GLY A 60 19.97 5.79 16.18
N HIS A 61 18.85 6.47 15.99
CA HIS A 61 18.43 7.64 16.78
C HIS A 61 17.60 7.24 17.99
#